data_AF-A0A1Q7IB16-F1
#
_entry.id   AF-A0A1Q7IB16-F1
#
_cell.length_a   1.000
_cell.length_b   1.000
_cell.length_c   1.000
_cell.angle_alpha   90.00
_cell.angle_beta   90.00
_cell.angle_gamma   90.00
#
_symmetry.space_group_name_H-M   'P 1'
#
loop_
_entity.id
_entity.type
_entity.pdbx_description
1 polymer ?
#
loop_
_entity_poly.entity_id
_entity_poly.type
_entity_poly.pdbx_seq_one_letter_code
_entity_poly.pdbx_strand_id
1 'polypeptide(L)'
;MGTGCGAPTNTEIDTTFSQIKTASHGNVVRTAFYQSGSNNGAYTDFDRYIAYAKKYGLDIVPMLVNHLTNCEPSTATKTSSWYQSEYKQPNDGYPLSFRDYAIKLARHYANEPTIAFWQLVNEPDAGPCGAVGAQILQSFADDMTTAIKAVDPNHMVDLGVPGGCAGDNSTDYTMIVSGQVDLCDVWHDYGQVVTPLPSQIQQRIAICRDLNKPAFVGESGICADSAANGDCSGTVTTTTLNQRATFFDAKLSAGFTAGLAGYIIWNKGIESVQYDIGPGDPTESVLAKYAFPKISCTGKSCSG
;
A
#
# COMPACT_ATOMS: atom_id res chain seq x y z
N MET A 1 -6.81 3.80 3.05
CA MET A 1 -7.94 3.44 3.92
C MET A 1 -7.61 2.11 4.55
N GLY A 2 -7.91 1.93 5.84
CA GLY A 2 -7.59 0.69 6.55
C GLY A 2 -8.31 -0.53 5.96
N THR A 3 -7.94 -1.71 6.46
CA THR A 3 -8.52 -3.02 6.10
C THR A 3 -9.92 -3.22 6.68
N GLY A 4 -10.81 -2.23 6.56
CA GLY A 4 -12.21 -2.39 6.98
C GLY A 4 -12.85 -3.53 6.18
N CYS A 5 -13.19 -4.64 6.83
CA CYS A 5 -13.72 -5.82 6.16
C CYS A 5 -15.17 -5.64 5.67
N GLY A 6 -15.82 -4.53 6.02
CA GLY A 6 -17.11 -4.13 5.48
C GLY A 6 -16.95 -3.22 4.28
N ALA A 7 -17.79 -3.39 3.26
CA ALA A 7 -17.88 -2.45 2.16
C ALA A 7 -18.43 -1.11 2.70
N PRO A 8 -17.65 0.00 2.65
CA PRO A 8 -18.11 1.29 3.15
C PRO A 8 -19.32 1.77 2.33
N THR A 9 -20.19 2.50 3.01
CA THR A 9 -21.29 3.23 2.39
C THR A 9 -20.76 4.34 1.49
N ASN A 10 -21.62 4.81 0.58
CA ASN A 10 -21.29 5.94 -0.29
C ASN A 10 -20.89 7.19 0.50
N THR A 11 -21.59 7.46 1.60
CA THR A 11 -21.32 8.61 2.48
C THR A 11 -19.96 8.49 3.16
N GLU A 12 -19.56 7.29 3.59
CA GLU A 12 -18.25 7.06 4.20
C GLU A 12 -17.13 7.26 3.19
N ILE A 13 -17.26 6.73 1.97
CA ILE A 13 -16.27 6.97 0.90
C ILE A 13 -16.19 8.46 0.56
N ASP A 14 -17.35 9.11 0.36
CA ASP A 14 -17.41 10.53 0.00
C ASP A 14 -16.75 11.42 1.05
N THR A 15 -17.08 11.19 2.32
CA THR A 15 -16.52 11.93 3.46
C THR A 15 -15.02 11.70 3.58
N THR A 16 -14.58 10.43 3.54
CA THR A 16 -13.18 10.08 3.69
C THR A 16 -12.33 10.65 2.56
N PHE A 17 -12.78 10.53 1.31
CA PHE A 17 -12.02 11.01 0.15
C PHE A 17 -12.02 12.53 0.06
N SER A 18 -13.12 13.19 0.41
CA SER A 18 -13.17 14.64 0.56
C SER A 18 -12.16 15.12 1.59
N GLN A 19 -12.10 14.49 2.77
CA GLN A 19 -11.15 14.85 3.83
C GLN A 19 -9.69 14.59 3.41
N ILE A 20 -9.39 13.47 2.77
CA ILE A 20 -8.04 13.22 2.22
C ILE A 20 -7.65 14.34 1.27
N LYS A 21 -8.56 14.74 0.38
CA LYS A 21 -8.27 15.79 -0.59
C LYS A 21 -8.15 17.19 0.02
N THR A 22 -8.96 17.51 1.02
CA THR A 22 -9.13 18.89 1.51
C THR A 22 -8.38 19.19 2.80
N ALA A 23 -8.17 18.20 3.68
CA ALA A 23 -7.50 18.38 4.95
C ALA A 23 -6.02 17.98 4.88
N SER A 24 -5.73 16.79 4.33
CA SER A 24 -4.34 16.31 4.19
C SER A 24 -3.72 16.58 2.82
N HIS A 25 -4.51 17.05 1.85
CA HIS A 25 -4.10 17.26 0.45
C HIS A 25 -3.52 16.02 -0.23
N GLY A 26 -3.81 14.82 0.30
CA GLY A 26 -3.36 13.56 -0.28
C GLY A 26 -3.85 13.40 -1.72
N ASN A 27 -3.06 12.68 -2.52
CA ASN A 27 -3.34 12.42 -3.93
C ASN A 27 -3.53 10.93 -4.24
N VAL A 28 -3.20 10.02 -3.32
CA VAL A 28 -3.31 8.56 -3.49
C VAL A 28 -4.03 7.93 -2.30
N VAL A 29 -4.86 6.93 -2.58
CA VAL A 29 -5.50 6.07 -1.56
C VAL A 29 -5.21 4.61 -1.85
N ARG A 30 -4.53 3.94 -0.92
CA ARG A 30 -4.41 2.48 -0.89
C ARG A 30 -5.63 1.85 -0.23
N THR A 31 -6.27 0.87 -0.88
CA THR A 31 -7.51 0.25 -0.38
C THR A 31 -7.69 -1.18 -0.89
N ALA A 32 -8.44 -1.99 -0.14
CA ALA A 32 -8.68 -3.39 -0.45
C ALA A 32 -9.60 -3.54 -1.67
N PHE A 33 -9.09 -4.19 -2.71
CA PHE A 33 -9.84 -4.72 -3.85
C PHE A 33 -9.72 -6.24 -3.80
N TYR A 34 -10.23 -6.84 -2.72
CA TYR A 34 -10.23 -8.29 -2.52
C TYR A 34 -11.44 -8.93 -3.19
N GLN A 35 -11.36 -10.22 -3.53
CA GLN A 35 -12.42 -10.90 -4.28
C GLN A 35 -13.81 -10.83 -3.60
N SER A 36 -13.87 -10.71 -2.27
CA SER A 36 -15.11 -10.47 -1.52
C SER A 36 -15.86 -9.21 -1.96
N GLY A 37 -15.15 -8.13 -2.31
CA GLY A 37 -15.73 -6.88 -2.84
C GLY A 37 -16.08 -6.91 -4.33
N SER A 38 -15.70 -7.97 -5.05
CA SER A 38 -15.97 -8.07 -6.49
C SER A 38 -17.44 -8.35 -6.82
N ASN A 39 -18.24 -8.75 -5.84
CA ASN A 39 -19.66 -9.09 -5.98
C ASN A 39 -19.93 -10.04 -7.17
N ASN A 40 -19.24 -11.20 -7.18
CA ASN A 40 -19.28 -12.20 -8.26
C ASN A 40 -18.91 -11.65 -9.65
N GLY A 41 -18.00 -10.67 -9.71
CA GLY A 41 -17.54 -10.06 -10.95
C GLY A 41 -18.42 -8.90 -11.45
N ALA A 42 -19.38 -8.43 -10.65
CA ALA A 42 -20.12 -7.20 -10.93
C ALA A 42 -19.31 -5.93 -10.60
N TYR A 43 -18.27 -6.03 -9.78
CA TYR A 43 -17.33 -4.97 -9.39
C TYR A 43 -17.94 -3.69 -8.81
N THR A 44 -19.21 -3.72 -8.40
CA THR A 44 -19.96 -2.54 -7.96
C THR A 44 -19.31 -1.79 -6.80
N ASP A 45 -18.61 -2.46 -5.89
CA ASP A 45 -17.92 -1.78 -4.78
C ASP A 45 -16.67 -1.04 -5.26
N PHE A 46 -15.95 -1.63 -6.21
CA PHE A 46 -14.77 -1.05 -6.82
C PHE A 46 -15.14 0.16 -7.70
N ASP A 47 -16.22 0.04 -8.48
CA ASP A 47 -16.75 1.16 -9.28
C ASP A 47 -17.08 2.38 -8.41
N ARG A 48 -17.61 2.15 -7.19
CA ARG A 48 -17.88 3.22 -6.24
C ARG A 48 -16.59 3.89 -5.78
N TYR A 49 -15.57 3.14 -5.39
CA TYR A 49 -14.28 3.72 -5.03
C TYR A 49 -13.69 4.55 -6.17
N ILE A 50 -13.67 4.01 -7.40
CA ILE A 50 -13.17 4.70 -8.58
C ILE A 50 -13.96 5.99 -8.85
N ALA A 51 -15.29 5.95 -8.78
CA ALA A 51 -16.12 7.13 -9.01
C ALA A 51 -15.85 8.26 -8.00
N TYR A 52 -15.72 7.94 -6.71
CA TYR A 52 -15.39 8.95 -5.70
C TYR A 52 -13.94 9.41 -5.78
N ALA A 53 -13.00 8.54 -6.12
CA ALA A 53 -11.61 8.93 -6.33
C ALA A 53 -11.51 9.96 -7.49
N LYS A 54 -12.21 9.71 -8.60
CA LYS A 54 -12.36 10.68 -9.70
C LYS A 54 -12.95 12.01 -9.23
N LYS A 55 -14.04 11.96 -8.45
CA LYS A 55 -14.72 13.15 -7.91
C LYS A 55 -13.75 14.08 -7.17
N TYR A 56 -12.77 13.52 -6.45
CA TYR A 56 -11.80 14.29 -5.66
C TYR A 56 -10.39 14.37 -6.27
N GLY A 57 -10.19 13.80 -7.47
CA GLY A 57 -8.89 13.79 -8.15
C GLY A 57 -7.83 12.96 -7.42
N LEU A 58 -8.24 11.88 -6.75
CA LEU A 58 -7.37 10.92 -6.07
C LEU A 58 -7.05 9.76 -7.03
N ASP A 59 -5.87 9.17 -6.89
CA ASP A 59 -5.55 7.87 -7.48
C ASP A 59 -5.74 6.76 -6.45
N ILE A 60 -5.95 5.53 -6.92
CA ILE A 60 -6.16 4.35 -6.08
C ILE A 60 -5.00 3.35 -6.28
N VAL A 61 -4.53 2.78 -5.18
CA VAL A 61 -3.68 1.58 -5.16
C VAL A 61 -4.55 0.41 -4.69
N PRO A 62 -5.04 -0.45 -5.61
CA PRO A 62 -5.85 -1.60 -5.27
C PRO A 62 -4.98 -2.74 -4.73
N MET A 63 -5.20 -3.12 -3.46
CA MET A 63 -4.62 -4.34 -2.89
C MET A 63 -5.47 -5.54 -3.27
N LEU A 64 -4.89 -6.54 -3.93
CA LEU A 64 -5.66 -7.62 -4.55
C LEU A 64 -5.99 -8.78 -3.60
N VAL A 65 -5.16 -9.00 -2.58
CA VAL A 65 -5.39 -10.00 -1.53
C VAL A 65 -4.61 -9.63 -0.27
N ASN A 66 -5.05 -10.11 0.89
CA ASN A 66 -4.30 -10.00 2.13
C ASN A 66 -3.46 -11.28 2.39
N HIS A 67 -2.21 -11.12 2.85
CA HIS A 67 -1.44 -12.24 3.40
C HIS A 67 -2.05 -12.72 4.72
N LEU A 68 -2.42 -11.78 5.58
CA LEU A 68 -3.10 -12.00 6.85
C LEU A 68 -4.54 -12.47 6.63
N THR A 69 -5.20 -12.87 7.72
CA THR A 69 -6.57 -13.41 7.68
C THR A 69 -7.64 -12.32 7.64
N ASN A 70 -7.28 -11.06 7.91
CA ASN A 70 -8.21 -9.95 7.94
C ASN A 70 -8.86 -9.76 6.57
N CYS A 71 -10.19 -9.86 6.54
CA CYS A 71 -11.04 -9.70 5.36
C CYS A 71 -10.87 -10.78 4.28
N GLU A 72 -10.19 -11.87 4.64
CA GLU A 72 -10.07 -13.09 3.86
C GLU A 72 -11.04 -14.15 4.41
N PRO A 73 -11.54 -15.07 3.56
CA PRO A 73 -12.36 -16.20 4.02
C PRO A 73 -11.55 -17.26 4.77
N SER A 74 -10.23 -17.34 4.53
CA SER A 74 -9.32 -18.24 5.24
C SER A 74 -9.05 -17.76 6.67
N THR A 75 -9.02 -18.69 7.62
CA THR A 75 -8.58 -18.44 9.00
C THR A 75 -7.09 -18.64 9.22
N ALA A 76 -6.34 -19.01 8.18
CA ALA A 76 -4.89 -19.14 8.18
C ALA A 76 -4.25 -18.12 7.23
N THR A 77 -3.04 -17.67 7.55
CA THR A 77 -2.21 -16.86 6.66
C THR A 77 -1.84 -17.66 5.41
N LYS A 78 -1.51 -16.96 4.32
CA LYS A 78 -1.06 -17.61 3.09
C LYS A 78 0.26 -18.37 3.34
N THR A 79 0.31 -19.64 2.96
CA THR A 79 1.46 -20.53 3.21
C THR A 79 2.51 -20.44 2.09
N SER A 80 3.68 -21.04 2.31
CA SER A 80 4.67 -21.25 1.23
C SER A 80 4.07 -21.93 -0.01
N SER A 81 3.25 -22.97 0.17
CA SER A 81 2.63 -23.69 -0.95
C SER A 81 1.64 -22.82 -1.71
N TRP A 82 0.99 -21.89 -1.00
CA TRP A 82 0.13 -20.88 -1.59
C TRP A 82 0.87 -20.03 -2.62
N TYR A 83 1.99 -19.40 -2.23
CA TYR A 83 2.80 -18.59 -3.14
C TYR A 83 3.44 -19.41 -4.27
N GLN A 84 3.78 -20.68 -4.02
CA GLN A 84 4.40 -21.53 -5.03
C GLN A 84 3.42 -21.97 -6.12
N SER A 85 2.16 -22.26 -5.78
CA SER A 85 1.22 -22.85 -6.75
C SER A 85 -0.26 -22.69 -6.45
N GLU A 86 -0.68 -22.64 -5.19
CA GLU A 86 -2.12 -22.70 -4.88
C GLU A 86 -2.86 -21.40 -5.21
N TYR A 87 -2.17 -20.27 -5.33
CA TYR A 87 -2.76 -19.02 -5.87
C TYR A 87 -3.37 -19.18 -7.28
N LYS A 88 -3.05 -20.26 -7.99
CA LYS A 88 -3.60 -20.66 -9.30
C LYS A 88 -4.83 -21.57 -9.19
N GLN A 89 -5.25 -21.93 -7.98
CA GLN A 89 -6.36 -22.82 -7.69
C GLN A 89 -7.47 -22.09 -6.92
N PRO A 90 -8.75 -22.48 -7.07
CA PRO A 90 -9.88 -21.83 -6.40
C PRO A 90 -10.11 -22.34 -4.96
N ASN A 91 -9.05 -22.53 -4.16
CA ASN A 91 -9.11 -23.19 -2.85
C ASN A 91 -8.99 -22.23 -1.65
N ASP A 92 -8.86 -20.93 -1.86
CA ASP A 92 -8.75 -19.93 -0.78
C ASP A 92 -10.11 -19.43 -0.28
N GLY A 93 -11.16 -20.25 -0.31
CA GLY A 93 -12.51 -19.84 0.11
C GLY A 93 -13.20 -18.83 -0.82
N TYR A 94 -12.64 -18.61 -2.01
CA TYR A 94 -13.21 -17.77 -3.05
C TYR A 94 -13.56 -18.58 -4.31
N PRO A 95 -14.53 -18.12 -5.14
CA PRO A 95 -14.94 -18.86 -6.33
C PRO A 95 -13.90 -18.90 -7.46
N LEU A 96 -12.99 -17.92 -7.52
CA LEU A 96 -11.87 -17.90 -8.46
C LEU A 96 -10.55 -18.10 -7.73
N SER A 97 -9.58 -18.68 -8.43
CA SER A 97 -8.17 -18.57 -8.02
C SER A 97 -7.77 -17.10 -7.91
N PHE A 98 -6.81 -16.79 -7.03
CA PHE A 98 -6.27 -15.44 -6.94
C PHE A 98 -5.76 -14.93 -8.30
N ARG A 99 -5.08 -15.79 -9.05
CA ARG A 99 -4.57 -15.46 -10.39
C ARG A 99 -5.68 -15.08 -11.36
N ASP A 100 -6.74 -15.89 -11.46
CA ASP A 100 -7.85 -15.60 -12.38
C ASP A 100 -8.63 -14.36 -11.95
N TYR A 101 -8.78 -14.13 -10.65
CA TYR A 101 -9.38 -12.92 -10.11
C TYR A 101 -8.59 -11.67 -10.53
N ALA A 102 -7.27 -11.65 -10.28
CA ALA A 102 -6.41 -10.54 -10.63
C ALA A 102 -6.43 -10.23 -12.13
N ILE A 103 -6.36 -11.26 -12.98
CA ILE A 103 -6.45 -11.10 -14.45
C ILE A 103 -7.79 -10.50 -14.86
N LYS A 104 -8.91 -11.00 -14.31
CA LYS A 104 -10.24 -10.49 -14.65
C LYS A 104 -10.42 -9.04 -14.21
N LEU A 105 -9.96 -8.70 -13.01
CA LEU A 105 -10.03 -7.35 -12.46
C LEU A 105 -9.17 -6.38 -13.27
N ALA A 106 -7.90 -6.73 -13.53
CA ALA A 106 -6.99 -5.92 -14.32
C ALA A 106 -7.52 -5.70 -15.75
N ARG A 107 -8.03 -6.75 -16.41
CA ARG A 107 -8.66 -6.61 -17.74
C ARG A 107 -9.84 -5.63 -17.72
N HIS A 108 -10.67 -5.69 -16.68
CA HIS A 108 -11.84 -4.84 -16.56
C HIS A 108 -11.45 -3.36 -16.42
N TYR A 109 -10.42 -3.07 -15.62
CA TYR A 109 -9.94 -1.72 -15.34
C TYR A 109 -8.71 -1.27 -16.13
N ALA A 110 -8.33 -1.99 -17.20
CA ALA A 110 -7.08 -1.75 -17.92
C ALA A 110 -6.91 -0.32 -18.45
N ASN A 111 -8.01 0.39 -18.73
CA ASN A 111 -7.99 1.78 -19.23
C ASN A 111 -8.49 2.79 -18.18
N GLU A 112 -8.49 2.44 -16.90
CA GLU A 112 -8.96 3.31 -15.81
C GLU A 112 -7.80 4.10 -15.19
N PRO A 113 -7.52 5.34 -15.63
CA PRO A 113 -6.35 6.11 -15.16
C PRO A 113 -6.42 6.53 -13.69
N THR A 114 -7.55 6.32 -13.02
CA THR A 114 -7.68 6.55 -11.57
C THR A 114 -6.90 5.49 -10.77
N ILE A 115 -6.54 4.35 -11.37
CA ILE A 115 -5.67 3.38 -10.72
C ILE A 115 -4.22 3.84 -10.93
N ALA A 116 -3.48 4.02 -9.84
CA ALA A 116 -2.06 4.36 -9.89
C ALA A 116 -1.23 3.15 -10.32
N PHE A 117 -1.42 2.04 -9.61
CA PHE A 117 -0.75 0.75 -9.83
C PHE A 117 -1.46 -0.35 -9.05
N TRP A 118 -1.27 -1.60 -9.46
CA TRP A 118 -1.81 -2.78 -8.79
C TRP A 118 -0.86 -3.31 -7.72
N GLN A 119 -1.38 -3.63 -6.53
CA GLN A 119 -0.61 -4.28 -5.48
C GLN A 119 -1.05 -5.72 -5.30
N LEU A 120 -0.13 -6.65 -5.57
CA LEU A 120 -0.44 -8.07 -5.57
C LEU A 120 -0.93 -8.54 -4.21
N VAL A 121 -0.19 -8.26 -3.14
CA VAL A 121 -0.49 -8.78 -1.80
C VAL A 121 -0.22 -7.72 -0.75
N ASN A 122 -1.12 -7.56 0.23
CA ASN A 122 -0.80 -6.84 1.45
C ASN A 122 0.12 -7.71 2.33
N GLU A 123 1.34 -7.23 2.59
CA GLU A 123 2.35 -7.85 3.48
C GLU A 123 2.68 -9.33 3.19
N PRO A 124 3.08 -9.70 1.96
CA PRO A 124 3.37 -11.10 1.64
C PRO A 124 4.54 -11.67 2.43
N ASP A 125 4.37 -12.88 2.98
CA ASP A 125 5.43 -13.66 3.61
C ASP A 125 5.40 -15.11 3.11
N ALA A 126 6.49 -15.59 2.52
CA ALA A 126 6.59 -16.95 2.03
C ALA A 126 6.74 -17.99 3.14
N GLY A 127 7.19 -17.60 4.34
CA GLY A 127 7.49 -18.48 5.48
C GLY A 127 8.99 -18.81 5.63
N PRO A 128 9.65 -19.45 4.65
CA PRO A 128 11.10 -19.68 4.70
C PRO A 128 11.89 -18.37 4.67
N CYS A 129 12.93 -18.28 5.49
CA CYS A 129 13.90 -17.18 5.45
C CYS A 129 14.89 -17.31 4.29
N GLY A 130 15.59 -16.22 4.01
CA GLY A 130 16.75 -16.27 3.11
C GLY A 130 16.34 -16.35 1.63
N ALA A 131 17.33 -16.71 0.80
CA ALA A 131 17.17 -16.86 -0.63
C ALA A 131 16.02 -17.80 -1.05
N VAL A 132 15.66 -18.79 -0.24
CA VAL A 132 14.53 -19.70 -0.54
C VAL A 132 13.21 -18.95 -0.49
N GLY A 133 12.95 -18.18 0.57
CA GLY A 133 11.75 -17.34 0.66
C GLY A 133 11.73 -16.26 -0.41
N ALA A 134 12.87 -15.61 -0.62
CA ALA A 134 13.03 -14.60 -1.66
C ALA A 134 12.70 -15.13 -3.06
N GLN A 135 13.20 -16.31 -3.42
CA GLN A 135 12.94 -16.94 -4.72
C GLN A 135 11.47 -17.33 -4.89
N ILE A 136 10.80 -17.79 -3.83
CA ILE A 136 9.36 -18.08 -3.86
C ILE A 136 8.56 -16.80 -4.16
N LEU A 137 8.84 -15.72 -3.43
CA LEU A 137 8.16 -14.44 -3.64
C LEU A 137 8.47 -13.83 -5.01
N GLN A 138 9.71 -13.91 -5.48
CA GLN A 138 10.09 -13.47 -6.83
C GLN A 138 9.31 -14.25 -7.90
N SER A 139 9.31 -15.59 -7.83
CA SER A 139 8.65 -16.44 -8.84
C SER A 139 7.13 -16.21 -8.88
N PHE A 140 6.52 -16.02 -7.71
CA PHE A 140 5.12 -15.63 -7.59
C PHE A 140 4.84 -14.26 -8.22
N ALA A 141 5.63 -13.26 -7.85
CA ALA A 141 5.46 -11.89 -8.35
C ALA A 141 5.67 -11.81 -9.86
N ASP A 142 6.62 -12.57 -10.41
CA ASP A 142 6.91 -12.61 -11.84
C ASP A 142 5.76 -13.21 -12.65
N ASP A 143 5.17 -14.31 -12.20
CA ASP A 143 4.01 -14.94 -12.85
C ASP A 143 2.80 -14.01 -12.82
N MET A 144 2.50 -13.43 -11.65
CA MET A 144 1.36 -12.54 -11.46
C MET A 144 1.51 -11.23 -12.25
N THR A 145 2.68 -10.61 -12.21
CA THR A 145 2.95 -9.37 -12.95
C THR A 145 2.84 -9.62 -14.45
N THR A 146 3.44 -10.71 -14.96
CA THR A 146 3.32 -11.10 -16.37
C THR A 146 1.85 -11.34 -16.77
N ALA A 147 1.07 -11.99 -15.91
CA ALA A 147 -0.33 -12.28 -16.17
C ALA A 147 -1.22 -11.02 -16.20
N ILE A 148 -0.99 -10.07 -15.28
CA ILE A 148 -1.69 -8.78 -15.24
C ILE A 148 -1.31 -7.96 -16.48
N LYS A 149 -0.02 -7.82 -16.80
CA LYS A 149 0.46 -7.03 -17.94
C LYS A 149 -0.04 -7.53 -19.28
N ALA A 150 -0.34 -8.82 -19.40
CA ALA A 150 -0.92 -9.40 -20.62
C ALA A 150 -2.35 -8.89 -20.92
N VAL A 151 -3.06 -8.36 -19.92
CA VAL A 151 -4.43 -7.84 -20.07
C VAL A 151 -4.57 -6.37 -19.70
N ASP A 152 -3.61 -5.82 -18.98
CA ASP A 152 -3.48 -4.41 -18.60
C ASP A 152 -2.03 -3.95 -18.82
N PRO A 153 -1.70 -3.44 -20.01
CA PRO A 153 -0.36 -2.95 -20.30
C PRO A 153 -0.10 -1.54 -19.74
N ASN A 154 -1.10 -0.88 -19.14
CA ASN A 154 -1.03 0.53 -18.80
C ASN A 154 -0.57 0.75 -17.35
N HIS A 155 -1.09 -0.02 -16.40
CA HIS A 155 -0.80 0.18 -14.97
C HIS A 155 0.46 -0.56 -14.53
N MET A 156 1.20 0.04 -13.61
CA MET A 156 2.33 -0.62 -12.94
C MET A 156 1.85 -1.69 -11.95
N VAL A 157 2.74 -2.59 -11.55
CA VAL A 157 2.47 -3.66 -10.57
C VAL A 157 3.57 -3.73 -9.52
N ASP A 158 3.20 -3.70 -8.24
CA ASP A 158 4.08 -4.02 -7.11
C ASP A 158 3.65 -5.29 -6.39
N LEU A 159 4.58 -5.91 -5.65
CA LEU A 159 4.29 -7.08 -4.83
C LEU A 159 3.55 -6.71 -3.53
N GLY A 160 3.80 -5.52 -2.99
CA GLY A 160 3.69 -5.18 -1.58
C GLY A 160 4.95 -5.50 -0.78
N VAL A 161 5.02 -5.03 0.47
CA VAL A 161 6.21 -5.21 1.31
C VAL A 161 6.39 -6.67 1.69
N PRO A 162 7.50 -7.32 1.28
CA PRO A 162 7.82 -8.65 1.77
C PRO A 162 8.01 -8.60 3.29
N GLY A 163 7.12 -9.29 4.00
CA GLY A 163 7.14 -9.49 5.44
C GLY A 163 8.01 -10.67 5.84
N GLY A 164 8.15 -10.84 7.16
CA GLY A 164 8.97 -11.89 7.76
C GLY A 164 10.43 -11.86 7.28
N CYS A 165 11.12 -12.97 7.47
CA CYS A 165 12.55 -13.07 7.17
C CYS A 165 12.89 -13.31 5.68
N ALA A 166 11.89 -13.47 4.80
CA ALA A 166 12.10 -13.72 3.38
C ALA A 166 12.67 -12.49 2.62
N GLY A 167 12.44 -11.28 3.13
CA GLY A 167 12.97 -10.03 2.56
C GLY A 167 13.83 -9.23 3.54
N ASP A 168 14.12 -9.73 4.74
CA ASP A 168 14.66 -8.92 5.84
C ASP A 168 16.07 -8.35 5.60
N ASN A 169 16.87 -8.94 4.72
CA ASN A 169 18.18 -8.37 4.33
C ASN A 169 18.18 -7.84 2.89
N SER A 170 19.17 -7.01 2.60
CA SER A 170 19.33 -6.34 1.30
C SER A 170 19.47 -7.32 0.14
N THR A 171 20.17 -8.44 0.29
CA THR A 171 20.37 -9.43 -0.77
C THR A 171 19.05 -10.09 -1.17
N ASP A 172 18.29 -10.56 -0.18
CA ASP A 172 17.03 -11.24 -0.41
C ASP A 172 15.96 -10.28 -0.94
N TYR A 173 15.88 -9.06 -0.39
CA TYR A 173 15.02 -8.02 -0.94
C TYR A 173 15.37 -7.69 -2.39
N THR A 174 16.66 -7.51 -2.71
CA THR A 174 17.14 -7.26 -4.07
C THR A 174 16.72 -8.38 -5.02
N MET A 175 16.83 -9.65 -4.58
CA MET A 175 16.36 -10.79 -5.38
C MET A 175 14.88 -10.63 -5.72
N ILE A 176 14.02 -10.41 -4.72
CA ILE A 176 12.57 -10.24 -4.92
C ILE A 176 12.28 -9.12 -5.92
N VAL A 177 12.79 -7.91 -5.67
CA VAL A 177 12.44 -6.73 -6.47
C VAL A 177 13.23 -6.61 -7.77
N SER A 178 14.22 -7.45 -8.03
CA SER A 178 14.91 -7.52 -9.33
C SER A 178 14.08 -8.20 -10.43
N GLY A 179 12.99 -8.87 -10.06
CA GLY A 179 12.05 -9.52 -10.98
C GLY A 179 11.18 -8.53 -11.78
N GLN A 180 9.99 -8.96 -12.16
CA GLN A 180 9.11 -8.28 -13.11
C GLN A 180 8.27 -7.14 -12.52
N VAL A 181 8.21 -6.98 -11.19
CA VAL A 181 7.50 -5.85 -10.56
C VAL A 181 8.05 -4.51 -11.02
N ASP A 182 7.21 -3.50 -11.19
CA ASP A 182 7.61 -2.21 -11.76
C ASP A 182 8.13 -1.21 -10.72
N LEU A 183 7.69 -1.36 -9.46
CA LEU A 183 8.00 -0.48 -8.35
C LEU A 183 8.14 -1.24 -7.03
N CYS A 184 8.72 -0.57 -6.05
CA CYS A 184 9.08 -1.12 -4.76
C CYS A 184 8.27 -0.51 -3.63
N ASP A 185 7.49 -1.33 -2.92
CA ASP A 185 7.07 -1.02 -1.56
C ASP A 185 8.25 -1.36 -0.63
N VAL A 186 8.90 -0.34 -0.07
CA VAL A 186 10.17 -0.52 0.61
C VAL A 186 9.99 -1.06 2.01
N TRP A 187 8.98 -0.62 2.75
CA TRP A 187 8.77 -1.04 4.12
C TRP A 187 7.43 -0.50 4.62
N HIS A 188 6.78 -1.24 5.51
CA HIS A 188 5.68 -0.71 6.32
C HIS A 188 6.25 -0.18 7.64
N ASP A 189 6.34 1.14 7.78
CA ASP A 189 7.09 1.83 8.84
C ASP A 189 6.31 1.94 10.15
N TYR A 190 6.37 0.87 10.94
CA TYR A 190 5.87 0.78 12.31
C TYR A 190 7.02 0.58 13.32
N GLY A 191 6.84 1.10 14.53
CA GLY A 191 7.69 0.82 15.70
C GLY A 191 8.94 1.69 15.86
N GLN A 192 9.63 2.09 14.79
CA GLN A 192 10.81 2.98 14.87
C GLN A 192 10.42 4.47 14.87
N VAL A 193 9.56 4.87 15.80
CA VAL A 193 8.87 6.18 15.81
C VAL A 193 9.84 7.36 15.77
N VAL A 194 10.87 7.36 16.63
CA VAL A 194 11.83 8.48 16.76
C VAL A 194 12.95 8.45 15.73
N THR A 195 12.99 7.45 14.85
CA THR A 195 14.00 7.33 13.79
C THR A 195 13.39 7.81 12.47
N PRO A 196 13.79 8.98 11.94
CA PRO A 196 13.18 9.54 10.74
C PRO A 196 13.37 8.67 9.49
N LEU A 197 14.54 8.04 9.36
CA LEU A 197 14.82 7.12 8.25
C LEU A 197 15.49 5.85 8.81
N PRO A 198 14.70 4.82 9.14
CA PRO A 198 15.20 3.50 9.48
C PRO A 198 16.21 2.99 8.44
N SER A 199 17.28 2.33 8.88
CA SER A 199 18.35 1.83 7.99
C SER A 199 17.81 0.89 6.92
N GLN A 200 16.81 0.08 7.27
CA GLN A 200 16.14 -0.84 6.35
C GLN A 200 15.47 -0.09 5.19
N ILE A 201 14.77 1.00 5.49
CA ILE A 201 14.11 1.86 4.50
C ILE A 201 15.18 2.50 3.61
N GLN A 202 16.24 3.06 4.20
CA GLN A 202 17.34 3.67 3.45
C GLN A 202 18.01 2.69 2.47
N GLN A 203 18.29 1.47 2.92
CA GLN A 203 18.91 0.43 2.08
C GLN A 203 17.99 0.03 0.93
N ARG A 204 16.70 -0.19 1.20
CA ARG A 204 15.73 -0.59 0.17
C ARG A 204 15.45 0.51 -0.85
N ILE A 205 15.46 1.79 -0.45
CA ILE A 205 15.43 2.92 -1.39
C ILE A 205 16.64 2.87 -2.34
N ALA A 206 17.85 2.64 -1.81
CA ALA A 206 19.06 2.56 -2.63
C ALA A 206 19.00 1.39 -3.62
N ILE A 207 18.54 0.21 -3.18
CA ILE A 207 18.35 -0.97 -4.05
C ILE A 207 17.41 -0.64 -5.21
N CYS A 208 16.25 -0.05 -4.92
CA CYS A 208 15.25 0.24 -5.96
C CYS A 208 15.73 1.32 -6.93
N ARG A 209 16.45 2.34 -6.43
CA ARG A 209 17.13 3.32 -7.30
C ARG A 209 18.13 2.65 -8.23
N ASP A 210 18.96 1.75 -7.72
CA ASP A 210 19.99 1.06 -8.53
C ASP A 210 19.35 0.12 -9.58
N LEU A 211 18.12 -0.36 -9.32
CA LEU A 211 17.28 -1.12 -10.26
C LEU A 211 16.42 -0.23 -11.18
N ASN A 212 16.50 1.10 -11.07
CA ASN A 212 15.64 2.07 -11.76
C ASN A 212 14.13 1.87 -11.52
N LYS A 213 13.75 1.46 -10.30
CA LYS A 213 12.36 1.26 -9.89
C LYS A 213 11.96 2.33 -8.86
N PRO A 214 10.80 2.99 -9.02
CA PRO A 214 10.29 3.91 -7.99
C PRO A 214 10.13 3.21 -6.64
N ALA A 215 10.49 3.89 -5.56
CA ALA A 215 10.38 3.39 -4.20
C ALA A 215 9.30 4.16 -3.43
N PHE A 216 8.43 3.47 -2.70
CA PHE A 216 7.42 4.11 -1.86
C PHE A 216 7.26 3.35 -0.53
N VAL A 217 6.70 4.02 0.48
CA VAL A 217 6.26 3.40 1.74
C VAL A 217 4.74 3.21 1.68
N GLY A 218 4.27 1.96 1.66
CA GLY A 218 2.85 1.61 1.54
C GLY A 218 2.03 1.76 2.82
N GLU A 219 2.69 1.74 3.98
CA GLU A 219 2.08 1.99 5.29
C GLU A 219 3.08 2.60 6.28
N SER A 220 2.58 3.42 7.19
CA SER A 220 3.34 3.87 8.35
C SER A 220 2.38 4.28 9.46
N GLY A 221 2.63 3.82 10.68
CA GLY A 221 1.79 4.10 11.83
C GLY A 221 2.58 4.64 13.02
N ILE A 222 2.08 5.73 13.59
CA ILE A 222 2.53 6.28 14.86
C ILE A 222 1.28 6.48 15.73
N CYS A 223 1.34 6.04 16.97
CA CYS A 223 0.19 6.10 17.86
C CYS A 223 -0.19 7.54 18.21
N ALA A 224 -1.50 7.83 18.28
CA ALA A 224 -2.07 9.15 18.56
C ALA A 224 -1.68 9.70 19.94
N ASP A 225 -1.29 8.82 20.85
CA ASP A 225 -0.79 9.06 22.19
C ASP A 225 0.74 8.95 22.26
N SER A 226 1.47 9.14 21.16
CA SER A 226 2.92 9.04 21.15
C SER A 226 3.58 10.12 22.02
N ALA A 227 4.39 9.68 22.97
CA ALA A 227 5.25 10.51 23.81
C ALA A 227 6.56 10.88 23.08
N ALA A 228 7.35 11.78 23.67
CA ALA A 228 8.58 12.28 23.05
C ALA A 228 9.65 11.20 22.79
N ASN A 229 9.60 10.07 23.49
CA ASN A 229 10.48 8.92 23.27
C ASN A 229 9.94 7.93 22.22
N GLY A 230 8.76 8.18 21.66
CA GLY A 230 8.09 7.33 20.67
C GLY A 230 7.11 6.31 21.25
N ASP A 231 7.11 6.10 22.57
CA ASP A 231 6.19 5.15 23.22
C ASP A 231 4.75 5.69 23.21
N CYS A 232 3.78 4.78 23.20
CA CYS A 232 2.37 5.13 23.32
C CYS A 232 2.01 5.33 24.79
N SER A 233 1.61 6.54 25.15
CA SER A 233 1.43 6.96 26.55
C SER A 233 0.14 6.45 27.21
N GLY A 234 -0.78 5.88 26.43
CA GLY A 234 -2.11 5.44 26.86
C GLY A 234 -3.16 6.56 26.93
N THR A 235 -2.84 7.80 26.55
CA THR A 235 -3.79 8.93 26.60
C THR A 235 -3.56 9.89 25.45
N VAL A 236 -4.58 10.05 24.60
CA VAL A 236 -4.54 10.99 23.48
C VAL A 236 -4.80 12.41 23.99
N THR A 237 -3.89 13.33 23.69
CA THR A 237 -4.00 14.75 24.02
C THR A 237 -3.54 15.61 22.83
N THR A 238 -3.85 16.91 22.83
CA THR A 238 -3.30 17.82 21.82
C THR A 238 -1.76 17.78 21.77
N THR A 239 -1.09 17.58 22.91
CA THR A 239 0.37 17.45 22.96
C THR A 239 0.86 16.19 22.26
N THR A 240 0.25 15.03 22.50
CA THR A 240 0.66 13.77 21.86
C THR A 240 0.36 13.77 20.35
N LEU A 241 -0.74 14.38 19.93
CA LEU A 241 -1.05 14.53 18.51
C LEU A 241 -0.04 15.44 17.78
N ASN A 242 0.37 16.55 18.40
CA ASN A 242 1.44 17.40 17.86
C ASN A 242 2.80 16.69 17.83
N GLN A 243 3.08 15.86 18.84
CA GLN A 243 4.29 15.05 18.90
C GLN A 243 4.32 14.02 17.76
N ARG A 244 3.21 13.30 17.55
CA ARG A 244 3.02 12.39 16.40
C ARG A 244 3.25 13.11 15.06
N ALA A 245 2.64 14.27 14.88
CA ALA A 245 2.81 15.06 13.66
C ALA A 245 4.29 15.45 13.43
N THR A 246 5.02 15.79 14.49
CA THR A 246 6.46 16.10 14.40
C THR A 246 7.27 14.88 13.94
N PHE A 247 6.95 13.68 14.43
CA PHE A 247 7.61 12.46 13.98
C PHE A 247 7.31 12.12 12.52
N PHE A 248 6.06 12.28 12.08
CA PHE A 248 5.72 12.11 10.66
C PHE A 248 6.40 13.16 9.78
N ASP A 249 6.51 14.41 10.21
CA ASP A 249 7.20 15.46 9.44
C ASP A 249 8.68 15.08 9.22
N ALA A 250 9.34 14.59 10.27
CA ALA A 250 10.72 14.12 10.17
C ALA A 250 10.84 12.91 9.23
N LYS A 251 9.93 11.93 9.32
CA LYS A 251 9.94 10.73 8.47
C LYS A 251 9.69 11.05 7.00
N LEU A 252 8.67 11.86 6.70
CA LEU A 252 8.36 12.29 5.33
C LEU A 252 9.52 13.09 4.75
N SER A 253 10.06 14.07 5.49
CA SER A 253 11.22 14.86 5.07
C SER A 253 12.43 13.98 4.71
N ALA A 254 12.79 13.06 5.61
CA ALA A 254 13.95 12.19 5.41
C ALA A 254 13.72 11.19 4.28
N GLY A 255 12.52 10.60 4.18
CA GLY A 255 12.15 9.65 3.15
C GLY A 255 12.14 10.26 1.74
N PHE A 256 11.50 11.42 1.56
CA PHE A 256 11.52 12.12 0.27
C PHE A 256 12.92 12.62 -0.10
N THR A 257 13.70 13.12 0.88
CA THR A 257 15.11 13.49 0.65
C THR A 257 15.96 12.29 0.21
N ALA A 258 15.67 11.09 0.74
CA ALA A 258 16.35 9.86 0.35
C ALA A 258 15.93 9.33 -1.04
N GLY A 259 14.83 9.84 -1.60
CA GLY A 259 14.38 9.50 -2.95
C GLY A 259 13.11 8.65 -3.03
N LEU A 260 12.28 8.62 -1.98
CA LEU A 260 10.94 8.04 -2.10
C LEU A 260 10.09 8.81 -3.13
N ALA A 261 9.36 8.08 -3.96
CA ALA A 261 8.36 8.59 -4.88
C ALA A 261 6.98 8.76 -4.21
N GLY A 262 6.73 8.09 -3.08
CA GLY A 262 5.48 8.16 -2.35
C GLY A 262 5.59 7.67 -0.92
N TYR A 263 4.64 8.10 -0.07
CA TYR A 263 4.55 7.70 1.33
C TYR A 263 3.09 7.71 1.76
N ILE A 264 2.57 6.55 2.21
CA ILE A 264 1.18 6.36 2.57
C ILE A 264 1.09 6.07 4.08
N ILE A 265 0.36 6.91 4.81
CA ILE A 265 0.17 6.76 6.27
C ILE A 265 -1.04 5.85 6.55
N TRP A 266 -0.86 4.95 7.51
CA TRP A 266 -1.95 4.18 8.11
C TRP A 266 -2.49 4.94 9.32
N ASN A 267 -3.78 5.22 9.42
CA ASN A 267 -4.75 5.24 8.33
C ASN A 267 -5.63 6.50 8.45
N LYS A 268 -6.48 6.76 7.45
CA LYS A 268 -7.52 7.78 7.59
C LYS A 268 -8.71 7.19 8.35
N GLY A 269 -9.04 7.79 9.50
CA GLY A 269 -10.16 7.39 10.36
C GLY A 269 -11.12 8.55 10.66
N ILE A 270 -12.18 8.24 11.41
CA ILE A 270 -13.16 9.25 11.89
C ILE A 270 -12.71 9.95 13.18
N GLU A 271 -11.72 9.37 13.88
CA GLU A 271 -11.12 9.87 15.11
C GLU A 271 -9.60 9.64 15.08
N SER A 272 -8.86 10.35 15.93
CA SER A 272 -7.42 10.14 16.11
C SER A 272 -7.19 9.20 17.29
N VAL A 273 -7.17 7.89 17.02
CA VAL A 273 -6.96 6.83 18.03
C VAL A 273 -5.99 5.81 17.48
N GLN A 274 -5.14 5.23 18.33
CA GLN A 274 -4.09 4.30 17.87
C GLN A 274 -3.35 4.91 16.66
N TYR A 275 -3.32 4.21 15.52
CA TYR A 275 -2.69 4.70 14.30
C TYR A 275 -3.60 5.59 13.43
N ASP A 276 -4.90 5.66 13.72
CA ASP A 276 -5.85 6.41 12.89
C ASP A 276 -5.59 7.94 12.99
N ILE A 277 -5.73 8.60 11.84
CA ILE A 277 -5.66 10.04 11.66
C ILE A 277 -7.08 10.56 11.44
N GLY A 278 -7.67 11.14 12.48
CA GLY A 278 -8.99 11.75 12.44
C GLY A 278 -9.01 13.16 11.84
N PRO A 279 -10.20 13.74 11.63
CA PRO A 279 -10.33 15.14 11.24
C PRO A 279 -9.76 16.08 12.31
N GLY A 280 -8.94 17.06 11.89
CA GLY A 280 -8.33 18.05 12.78
C GLY A 280 -7.03 17.56 13.44
N ASP A 281 -6.55 16.38 13.06
CA ASP A 281 -5.24 15.91 13.49
C ASP A 281 -4.12 16.79 12.90
N PRO A 282 -3.15 17.26 13.70
CA PRO A 282 -2.02 18.05 13.19
C PRO A 282 -1.21 17.34 12.09
N THR A 283 -1.26 16.00 12.02
CA THR A 283 -0.64 15.19 10.96
C THR A 283 -1.22 15.52 9.59
N GLU A 284 -2.49 15.93 9.48
CA GLU A 284 -3.09 16.33 8.19
C GLU A 284 -2.35 17.53 7.59
N SER A 285 -1.99 18.52 8.42
CA SER A 285 -1.21 19.68 7.98
C SER A 285 0.22 19.31 7.57
N VAL A 286 0.80 18.28 8.21
CA VAL A 286 2.13 17.76 7.81
C VAL A 286 2.05 17.11 6.44
N LEU A 287 1.06 16.22 6.21
CA LEU A 287 0.83 15.59 4.92
C LEU A 287 0.66 16.62 3.80
N ALA A 288 -0.05 17.72 4.07
CA ALA A 288 -0.25 18.78 3.09
C ALA A 288 1.05 19.45 2.63
N LYS A 289 2.11 19.49 3.46
CA LYS A 289 3.43 20.01 3.07
C LYS A 289 4.12 19.17 1.99
N TYR A 290 3.84 17.86 1.97
CA TYR A 290 4.48 16.89 1.07
C TYR A 290 3.54 16.39 -0.03
N ALA A 291 2.33 16.96 -0.12
CA ALA A 291 1.41 16.67 -1.20
C ALA A 291 1.92 17.30 -2.51
N PHE A 292 2.63 16.52 -3.31
CA PHE A 292 3.07 16.97 -4.63
C PHE A 292 1.88 17.07 -5.59
N PRO A 293 1.78 18.16 -6.38
CA PRO A 293 0.79 18.23 -7.45
C PRO A 293 1.02 17.09 -8.45
N LYS A 294 -0.06 16.58 -9.05
CA LYS A 294 0.06 15.59 -10.13
C LYS A 294 0.86 16.20 -11.27
N ILE A 295 2.04 15.64 -11.52
CA ILE A 295 2.84 16.02 -12.68
C ILE A 295 2.11 15.50 -13.91
N SER A 296 1.58 16.40 -14.73
CA SER A 296 1.00 16.02 -16.02
C SER A 296 2.12 15.91 -17.04
N CYS A 297 2.34 14.70 -17.54
CA CYS A 297 3.27 14.45 -18.62
C CYS A 297 2.51 14.34 -19.94
N THR A 298 2.92 15.15 -20.93
CA THR A 298 2.49 15.01 -22.32
C THR A 298 3.71 14.68 -23.16
N GLY A 299 3.77 13.45 -23.70
CA GLY A 299 4.97 12.95 -24.38
C GLY A 299 6.15 12.77 -23.42
N LYS A 300 7.34 13.27 -23.79
CA LYS A 300 8.55 13.21 -22.94
C LYS A 300 8.70 14.39 -21.97
N SER A 301 7.77 15.34 -21.98
CA SER A 301 7.81 16.52 -21.12
C SER A 301 6.79 16.37 -20.00
N CYS A 302 7.28 16.57 -18.77
CA CYS A 302 6.51 16.56 -17.55
C CYS A 302 6.57 17.95 -16.93
N SER A 303 5.41 18.52 -16.58
CA SER A 303 5.31 19.78 -15.83
C SER A 303 4.51 19.54 -14.56
N GLY A 304 5.06 20.00 -13.43
CA GLY A 304 4.46 19.97 -12.10
C GLY A 304 4.47 21.36 -11.47
#